data_AF-B7Q492-F1
#
_entry.id   AF-B7Q492-F1
#
_cell.length_a   1.000
_cell.length_b   1.000
_cell.length_c   1.000
_cell.angle_alpha   90.00
_cell.angle_beta   90.00
_cell.angle_gamma   90.00
#
_symmetry.space_group_name_H-M   'P 1'
#
loop_
_entity.id
_entity.type
_entity.pdbx_description
1 polymer ?
#
loop_
_entity_poly.entity_id
_entity_poly.type
_entity_poly.pdbx_seq_one_letter_code
_entity_poly.pdbx_strand_id
1 'polypeptide(L)'
;MYEDDANKANAKKVYMQSGKTLKRLADAVKDGTVNTSADVVVLITALDLADKENGKVDNGVMGVAYVTAVCNPSLRAALAEDHAYTFSTVGLTAHELAHAGVFYHRLAYALSENYAMNFYPCNINDLVT
;
A
#
# COMPACT_ATOMS: atom_id res chain seq x y z
N MET A 1 -13.39 -8.50 7.20
CA MET A 1 -14.30 -9.40 7.95
C MET A 1 -14.12 -8.99 9.40
N TYR A 2 -15.17 -8.53 10.11
CA TYR A 2 -15.01 -8.00 11.46
C TYR A 2 -14.26 -9.01 12.35
N GLU A 3 -13.39 -8.53 13.23
CA GLU A 3 -12.56 -9.39 14.09
C GLU A 3 -13.41 -10.43 14.85
N ASP A 4 -14.64 -10.05 15.23
CA ASP A 4 -15.63 -10.92 15.87
C ASP A 4 -16.14 -12.08 14.99
N ASP A 5 -16.22 -11.88 13.67
CA ASP A 5 -16.59 -12.93 12.72
C ASP A 5 -15.42 -13.86 12.41
N ALA A 6 -14.19 -13.33 12.43
CA ALA A 6 -12.97 -14.10 12.27
C ALA A 6 -12.64 -14.97 13.51
N ASN A 7 -13.14 -14.59 14.68
CA ASN A 7 -12.92 -15.27 15.96
C ASN A 7 -13.93 -16.38 16.29
N LYS A 8 -14.87 -16.69 15.38
CA LYS A 8 -15.80 -17.82 15.56
C LYS A 8 -15.09 -19.16 15.39
N ALA A 9 -15.43 -20.13 16.24
CA ALA A 9 -14.93 -21.50 16.10
C ALA A 9 -15.31 -22.06 14.71
N ASN A 10 -14.30 -22.44 13.92
CA ASN A 10 -14.38 -22.88 12.51
C ASN A 10 -14.49 -21.77 11.44
N ALA A 11 -14.30 -20.50 11.78
CA ALA A 11 -14.17 -19.46 10.77
C ALA A 11 -12.87 -19.62 9.98
N LYS A 12 -12.98 -19.73 8.66
CA LYS A 12 -11.81 -19.70 7.77
C LYS A 12 -11.49 -18.23 7.45
N LYS A 13 -10.42 -17.71 8.03
CA LYS A 13 -9.95 -16.35 7.75
C LYS A 13 -9.41 -16.27 6.31
N VAL A 14 -9.87 -15.27 5.57
CA VAL A 14 -9.45 -14.98 4.20
C VAL A 14 -8.52 -13.78 4.25
N TYR A 15 -7.33 -13.93 3.70
CA TYR A 15 -6.32 -12.87 3.60
C TYR A 15 -6.18 -12.41 2.16
N MET A 16 -5.81 -11.14 1.99
CA MET A 16 -5.36 -10.61 0.72
C MET A 16 -3.83 -10.75 0.63
N GLN A 17 -3.33 -11.42 -0.41
CA GLN A 17 -1.89 -11.62 -0.55
C GLN A 17 -1.20 -10.30 -0.97
N SER A 18 -0.51 -9.64 -0.04
CA SER A 18 0.07 -8.29 -0.19
C SER A 18 0.91 -8.14 -1.46
N GLY A 19 2.03 -8.87 -1.56
CA GLY A 19 2.95 -8.71 -2.70
C GLY A 19 2.32 -9.04 -4.05
N LYS A 20 1.43 -10.04 -4.11
CA LYS A 20 0.76 -10.44 -5.35
C LYS A 20 -0.30 -9.43 -5.79
N THR A 21 -1.07 -8.89 -4.83
CA THR A 21 -2.06 -7.85 -5.12
C THR A 21 -1.37 -6.57 -5.59
N LEU A 22 -0.29 -6.14 -4.91
CA LEU A 22 0.43 -4.93 -5.28
C LEU A 22 0.94 -5.01 -6.71
N LYS A 23 1.58 -6.14 -7.06
CA LYS A 23 2.08 -6.38 -8.41
C LYS A 23 0.95 -6.33 -9.44
N ARG A 24 -0.19 -6.98 -9.16
CA ARG A 24 -1.35 -6.99 -10.07
C ARG A 24 -1.96 -5.61 -10.26
N LEU A 25 -2.01 -4.80 -9.20
CA LEU A 25 -2.48 -3.42 -9.30
C LEU A 25 -1.54 -2.59 -10.17
N ALA A 26 -0.22 -2.72 -9.96
CA ALA A 26 0.78 -2.03 -10.78
C ALA A 26 0.72 -2.46 -12.25
N ASP A 27 0.59 -3.77 -12.51
CA ASP A 27 0.41 -4.30 -13.87
C ASP A 27 -0.86 -3.72 -14.53
N ALA A 28 -1.98 -3.67 -13.79
CA ALA A 28 -3.25 -3.14 -14.28
C ALA A 28 -3.23 -1.63 -14.56
N VAL A 29 -2.46 -0.85 -13.78
CA VAL A 29 -2.22 0.57 -14.07
C VAL A 29 -1.35 0.73 -15.30
N LYS A 30 -0.29 -0.09 -15.42
CA LYS A 30 0.65 -0.07 -16.53
C LYS A 30 0.00 -0.44 -17.87
N ASP A 31 -0.81 -1.48 -17.89
CA ASP A 31 -1.44 -2.00 -19.11
C ASP A 31 -2.72 -1.26 -19.52
N GLY A 32 -3.16 -0.31 -18.70
CA GLY A 32 -4.35 0.51 -18.94
C GLY A 32 -5.67 -0.16 -18.57
N THR A 33 -5.65 -1.35 -17.95
CA THR A 33 -6.85 -1.96 -17.36
C THR A 33 -7.47 -1.03 -16.30
N VAL A 34 -6.62 -0.42 -15.48
CA VAL A 34 -6.96 0.74 -14.65
C VAL A 34 -6.50 1.98 -15.41
N ASN A 35 -7.38 2.53 -16.23
CA ASN A 35 -7.10 3.74 -17.00
C ASN A 35 -7.12 4.97 -16.09
N THR A 36 -5.95 5.52 -15.78
CA THR A 36 -5.78 6.69 -14.91
C THR A 36 -4.54 7.48 -15.29
N SER A 37 -4.59 8.80 -15.07
CA SER A 37 -3.42 9.68 -15.17
C SER A 37 -2.76 9.95 -13.81
N ALA A 38 -3.14 9.22 -12.75
CA ALA A 38 -2.59 9.40 -11.42
C ALA A 38 -1.11 9.02 -11.34
N ASP A 39 -0.38 9.71 -10.47
CA ASP A 39 1.04 9.42 -10.18
C ASP A 39 1.21 8.15 -9.34
N VAL A 40 0.22 7.81 -8.49
CA VAL A 40 0.16 6.59 -7.69
C VAL A 40 -1.30 6.19 -7.50
N VAL A 41 -1.61 4.90 -7.60
CA VAL A 41 -2.93 4.35 -7.24
C VAL A 41 -2.83 3.60 -5.91
N VAL A 42 -3.67 3.97 -4.95
CA VAL A 42 -3.78 3.27 -3.66
C VAL A 42 -5.05 2.42 -3.67
N LEU A 43 -4.91 1.11 -3.43
CA LEU A 43 -6.05 0.23 -3.18
C LEU A 43 -6.23 0.06 -1.67
N ILE A 44 -7.39 0.50 -1.18
CA ILE A 44 -7.81 0.37 0.21
C ILE A 44 -8.69 -0.87 0.35
N THR A 45 -8.47 -1.68 1.39
CA THR A 45 -9.24 -2.91 1.60
C THR A 45 -9.55 -3.18 3.06
N ALA A 46 -10.71 -3.77 3.32
CA ALA A 46 -11.12 -4.26 4.65
C ALA A 46 -10.74 -5.74 4.89
N LEU A 47 -9.85 -6.28 4.05
CA LEU A 47 -9.26 -7.60 4.22
C LEU A 47 -7.86 -7.46 4.80
N ASP A 48 -7.56 -8.24 5.82
CA ASP A 48 -6.19 -8.38 6.34
C ASP A 48 -5.26 -8.83 5.21
N LEU A 49 -4.21 -8.06 4.99
CA LEU A 49 -3.10 -8.40 4.15
C LEU A 49 -2.27 -9.46 4.85
N ALA A 50 -1.68 -10.31 4.04
CA ALA A 50 -0.71 -11.26 4.52
C ALA A 50 0.28 -11.62 3.43
N ASP A 51 1.52 -11.84 3.85
CA ASP A 51 2.50 -12.51 3.03
C ASP A 51 2.36 -14.02 3.21
N LYS A 52 2.60 -14.73 2.11
CA LYS A 52 2.59 -16.19 2.10
C LYS A 52 3.91 -16.69 1.56
N GLU A 53 4.76 -17.18 2.45
CA GLU A 53 6.06 -17.75 2.15
C GLU A 53 6.13 -19.20 2.64
N ASN A 54 6.54 -20.13 1.77
CA ASN A 54 6.71 -21.55 2.09
C ASN A 54 5.49 -22.20 2.78
N GLY A 55 4.28 -21.73 2.47
CA GLY A 55 3.03 -22.24 3.06
C GLY A 55 2.66 -21.63 4.41
N LYS A 56 3.54 -20.83 5.02
CA LYS A 56 3.24 -20.03 6.22
C LYS A 56 2.58 -18.72 5.81
N VAL A 57 1.56 -18.30 6.56
CA VAL A 57 0.89 -17.01 6.41
C VAL A 57 1.41 -16.09 7.51
N ASP A 58 1.89 -14.91 7.12
CA ASP A 58 2.30 -13.85 8.01
C ASP A 58 1.42 -12.61 7.75
N ASN A 59 0.65 -12.22 8.75
CA ASN A 59 -0.31 -11.11 8.69
C ASN A 59 0.19 -9.85 9.43
N GLY A 60 1.51 -9.69 9.56
CA GLY A 60 2.11 -8.48 10.15
C GLY A 60 2.12 -7.27 9.21
N VAL A 61 1.83 -7.45 7.92
CA VAL A 61 1.76 -6.38 6.93
C VAL A 61 0.38 -5.73 6.97
N MET A 62 0.33 -4.40 7.11
CA MET A 62 -0.92 -3.62 7.04
C MET A 62 -0.99 -2.76 5.78
N GLY A 63 0.14 -2.51 5.12
CA GLY A 63 0.25 -1.74 3.89
C GLY A 63 1.54 -2.07 3.16
N VAL A 64 1.59 -1.78 1.86
CA VAL A 64 2.81 -1.95 1.06
C VAL A 64 2.78 -1.07 -0.19
N ALA A 65 3.90 -0.44 -0.51
CA ALA A 65 4.11 0.30 -1.74
C ALA A 65 5.48 0.04 -2.37
N TYR A 66 5.59 0.29 -3.67
CA TYR A 66 6.89 0.33 -4.32
C TYR A 66 7.63 1.62 -3.96
N VAL A 67 8.93 1.51 -3.66
CA VAL A 67 9.77 2.68 -3.44
C VAL A 67 9.93 3.43 -4.76
N THR A 68 9.82 4.76 -4.73
CA THR A 68 9.92 5.63 -5.93
C THR A 68 8.87 5.36 -7.01
N ALA A 69 7.73 4.76 -6.65
CA ALA A 69 6.61 4.47 -7.54
C ALA A 69 6.18 5.67 -8.40
N VAL A 70 6.25 6.90 -7.85
CA VAL A 70 5.89 8.12 -8.59
C VAL A 70 6.71 8.28 -9.87
N CYS A 71 7.99 7.90 -9.86
CA CYS A 71 8.90 8.08 -11.00
C CYS A 71 8.86 6.92 -12.01
N ASN A 72 8.08 5.86 -11.75
CA ASN A 72 8.06 4.69 -12.62
C ASN A 72 6.62 4.26 -12.92
N PRO A 73 6.12 4.51 -14.15
CA PRO A 73 4.77 4.13 -14.57
C PRO A 73 4.41 2.66 -14.31
N SER A 74 5.41 1.76 -14.33
CA SER A 74 5.19 0.33 -14.07
C SER A 74 5.05 -0.04 -12.59
N LEU A 75 5.21 0.93 -11.66
CA LEU A 75 5.23 0.71 -10.22
C LEU A 75 4.23 1.58 -9.46
N ARG A 76 3.32 2.30 -10.15
CA ARG A 76 2.37 3.28 -9.57
C ARG A 76 1.24 2.66 -8.74
N ALA A 77 1.60 1.87 -7.74
CA ALA A 77 0.66 1.15 -6.89
C ALA A 77 1.08 1.19 -5.42
N ALA A 78 0.09 1.25 -4.54
CA ALA A 78 0.20 1.07 -3.10
C ALA A 78 -1.04 0.34 -2.56
N LEU A 79 -0.89 -0.30 -1.40
CA LEU A 79 -1.94 -1.01 -0.69
C LEU A 79 -2.01 -0.51 0.75
N ALA A 80 -3.22 -0.36 1.27
CA ALA A 80 -3.45 -0.08 2.68
C ALA A 80 -4.70 -0.81 3.18
N GLU A 81 -4.60 -1.38 4.37
CA GLU A 81 -5.74 -1.87 5.11
C GLU A 81 -6.58 -0.73 5.69
N ASP A 82 -7.88 -1.00 5.82
CA ASP A 82 -8.82 -0.17 6.56
C ASP A 82 -9.63 -0.99 7.55
N HIS A 83 -9.71 -0.43 8.75
CA HIS A 83 -10.61 -0.87 9.79
C HIS A 83 -11.68 0.21 9.96
N ALA A 84 -12.90 -0.12 9.54
CA ALA A 84 -14.02 0.79 9.60
C ALA A 84 -14.14 1.45 10.98
N TYR A 85 -14.42 2.76 10.98
CA TYR A 85 -14.58 3.60 12.18
C TYR A 85 -13.32 3.89 12.99
N THR A 86 -12.12 3.45 12.56
CA THR A 86 -10.86 3.71 13.29
C THR A 86 -10.00 4.81 12.67
N PHE A 87 -10.31 5.24 11.44
CA PHE A 87 -9.48 6.17 10.64
C PHE A 87 -8.00 5.75 10.50
N SER A 88 -7.65 4.50 10.80
CA SER A 88 -6.27 3.99 10.83
C SER A 88 -5.58 4.05 9.46
N THR A 89 -6.35 3.94 8.38
CA THR A 89 -5.86 4.01 6.99
C THR A 89 -5.23 5.35 6.64
N VAL A 90 -5.54 6.44 7.35
CA VAL A 90 -4.98 7.76 7.03
C VAL A 90 -3.47 7.77 7.25
N GLY A 91 -3.01 7.40 8.45
CA GLY A 91 -1.59 7.36 8.78
C GLY A 91 -0.85 6.28 7.97
N LEU A 92 -1.49 5.13 7.78
CA LEU A 92 -0.95 4.03 6.99
C LEU A 92 -0.78 4.42 5.52
N THR A 93 -1.79 5.02 4.88
CA THR A 93 -1.69 5.46 3.48
C THR A 93 -0.61 6.53 3.32
N ALA A 94 -0.48 7.44 4.29
CA ALA A 94 0.58 8.44 4.27
C ALA A 94 1.97 7.79 4.36
N HIS A 95 2.15 6.76 5.19
CA HIS A 95 3.36 5.94 5.25
C HIS A 95 3.69 5.30 3.89
N GLU A 96 2.71 4.68 3.25
CA GLU A 96 2.92 4.03 1.95
C GLU A 96 3.18 5.01 0.80
N LEU A 97 2.51 6.17 0.81
CA LEU A 97 2.80 7.25 -0.14
C LEU A 97 4.19 7.84 0.08
N ALA A 98 4.69 7.86 1.32
CA ALA A 98 6.08 8.23 1.57
C ALA A 98 7.04 7.25 0.88
N HIS A 99 6.80 5.94 0.96
CA HIS A 99 7.56 4.97 0.18
C HIS A 99 7.50 5.25 -1.32
N ALA A 100 6.30 5.49 -1.86
CA ALA A 100 6.08 5.82 -3.27
C ALA A 100 6.84 7.07 -3.74
N GLY A 101 6.98 8.08 -2.89
CA GLY A 101 7.58 9.38 -3.17
C GLY A 101 9.08 9.52 -2.85
N VAL A 102 9.83 8.43 -2.62
CA VAL A 102 11.30 8.40 -2.35
C VAL A 102 11.70 8.40 -0.85
N PHE A 103 10.81 8.12 0.10
CA PHE A 103 11.20 8.03 1.52
C PHE A 103 11.66 6.62 1.93
N TYR A 104 12.89 6.52 2.46
CA TYR A 104 13.39 5.31 3.11
C TYR A 104 12.71 5.09 4.47
N HIS A 105 12.50 3.82 4.81
CA HIS A 105 11.78 3.30 5.98
C HIS A 105 12.14 3.90 7.35
N ARG A 106 13.26 4.62 7.50
CA ARG A 106 13.61 5.34 8.75
C ARG A 106 12.98 6.73 8.92
N LEU A 107 12.32 7.28 7.91
CA LEU A 107 11.76 8.63 7.96
C LEU A 107 10.22 8.66 7.90
N ALA A 108 9.56 7.56 7.52
CA ALA A 108 8.10 7.47 7.52
C ALA A 108 7.48 7.45 8.95
N TYR A 109 8.28 7.15 9.98
CA TYR A 109 7.90 7.32 11.39
C TYR A 109 7.56 8.78 11.76
N ALA A 110 8.05 9.77 11.00
CA ALA A 110 7.78 11.18 11.26
C ALA A 110 6.30 11.56 11.02
N LEU A 111 5.57 10.78 10.22
CA LEU A 111 4.15 11.02 9.93
C LEU A 111 3.24 10.61 11.10
N SER A 112 3.68 9.72 12.00
CA SER A 112 2.94 9.42 13.23
C SER A 112 3.21 10.41 14.37
N GLU A 113 4.22 11.29 14.25
CA GLU A 113 4.68 12.16 15.36
C GLU A 113 4.84 13.66 15.00
N ASN A 114 4.09 14.21 14.04
CA ASN A 114 4.10 15.66 13.73
C ASN A 114 5.48 16.25 13.30
N TYR A 115 6.33 15.49 12.60
CA TYR A 115 7.57 16.04 12.03
C TYR A 115 7.45 16.28 10.51
N ALA A 116 7.79 17.50 10.07
CA ALA A 116 7.85 17.88 8.65
C ALA A 116 9.00 17.14 7.95
N MET A 117 8.69 16.42 6.88
CA MET A 117 9.68 15.67 6.10
C MET A 117 10.34 16.51 4.99
N ASN A 118 11.64 16.31 4.78
CA ASN A 118 12.40 16.93 3.69
C ASN A 118 12.21 16.15 2.38
N PHE A 119 11.70 16.84 1.36
CA PHE A 119 11.47 16.33 0.02
C PHE A 119 12.75 16.39 -0.83
N TYR A 120 13.13 15.28 -1.47
CA TYR A 120 14.06 15.31 -2.60
C TYR A 120 13.24 15.18 -3.89
N PRO A 121 13.21 16.19 -4.77
CA PRO A 121 12.34 16.18 -5.94
C PRO A 121 12.80 15.15 -6.98
N CYS A 122 11.89 14.27 -7.39
CA CYS A 122 11.92 13.62 -8.69
C CYS A 122 11.63 14.69 -9.75
N ASN A 123 12.34 14.68 -10.88
CA ASN A 123 12.07 15.62 -11.97
C ASN A 123 10.74 15.25 -12.63
N ILE A 124 9.68 16.00 -12.30
CA ILE A 124 8.31 15.71 -12.72
C ILE A 124 8.14 15.71 -14.25
N ASN A 125 9.11 16.28 -14.99
CA ASN A 125 9.13 16.30 -16.45
C ASN A 125 9.35 14.91 -17.09
N ASP A 126 9.82 13.92 -16.33
CA ASP A 126 9.97 12.54 -16.81
C ASP A 126 8.64 11.73 -16.76
N LEU A 127 7.54 12.34 -16.28
CA LEU A 127 6.23 11.71 -16.17
C LEU A 127 5.28 12.00 -17.35
N VAL A 128 5.68 12.88 -18.27
CA VAL A 128 4.82 13.44 -19.34
C VAL A 128 5.36 13.14 -20.75
N THR A 129 6.10 12.05 -20.95
CA THR A 129 6.52 11.57 -22.29
C THR A 129 6.02 10.17 -22.57
#